data_AF-A0AB39U5C5-F1
#
_entry.id   AF-A0AB39U5C5-F1
#
_cell.length_a   1.000
_cell.length_b   1.000
_cell.length_c   1.000
_cell.angle_alpha   90.00
_cell.angle_beta   90.00
_cell.angle_gamma   90.00
#
_symmetry.space_group_name_H-M   'P 1'
#
loop_
_entity.id
_entity.type
_entity.pdbx_description
1 polymer ?
#
loop_
_entity_poly.entity_id
_entity_poly.type
_entity_poly.pdbx_seq_one_letter_code
_entity_poly.pdbx_strand_id
1 'polypeptide(L)'
;MTEDRDMNSDIDPEEMARFTALQVASQESEVGEFVTSQDIGDGVTDFRFKAHIPGYESWQWSVTLFHDVDANRWTVDESSLIPAEGALLSPQWVPWKDRLVPEDFSVTDAMGTESDDKRLEDGFRKVEASENANASENANASENADAASQAEDSDTSKNSNKDTSEDASKDSNEDLEEAVDTLHLSRHRVLSPLGRSEAAKRWYAGQGGPKSLSTKAAEGHTCDECGFYIPLSGELGTMFGVCANRWSPDDGRVVSLDHGCGEHSDINPPEMNPLWVQSEPAFDDLHIDIVKQAPREEHPEVELIEKLQSDDTDSLNDNNSVKDNNSVKDSTDSSKASE
;
A
#
# COMPACT_ATOMS: atom_id res chain seq x y z
N MET A 1 78.46 -8.05 35.29
CA MET A 1 78.20 -8.89 34.11
C MET A 1 77.11 -9.87 34.48
N THR A 2 75.87 -9.46 34.26
CA THR A 2 74.70 -10.33 34.13
C THR A 2 74.02 -9.78 32.90
N GLU A 3 74.04 -10.56 31.84
CA GLU A 3 73.56 -10.20 30.52
C GLU A 3 72.06 -9.91 30.60
N ASP A 4 71.68 -8.65 30.38
CA ASP A 4 70.32 -8.27 30.03
C ASP A 4 70.05 -8.88 28.66
N ARG A 5 69.49 -10.09 28.68
CA ARG A 5 69.06 -10.81 27.50
C ARG A 5 67.82 -10.10 26.98
N ASP A 6 67.98 -9.30 25.93
CA ASP A 6 66.89 -8.69 25.17
C ASP A 6 65.86 -9.78 24.80
N MET A 7 64.79 -9.90 25.59
CA MET A 7 63.72 -10.90 25.41
C MET A 7 62.75 -10.54 24.27
N ASN A 8 63.07 -9.53 23.45
CA ASN A 8 62.12 -8.97 22.48
C ASN A 8 62.61 -8.99 21.03
N SER A 9 63.74 -9.65 20.73
CA SER A 9 64.37 -9.61 19.41
C SER A 9 64.09 -10.85 18.53
N ASP A 10 63.13 -11.71 18.91
CA ASP A 10 62.86 -12.96 18.17
C ASP A 10 61.40 -13.41 18.33
N ILE A 11 60.46 -12.46 18.28
CA ILE A 11 59.03 -12.80 18.21
C ILE A 11 58.67 -12.95 16.74
N ASP A 12 58.16 -14.12 16.36
CA ASP A 12 57.60 -14.34 15.03
C ASP A 12 56.43 -13.36 14.81
N PRO A 13 56.47 -12.49 13.78
CA PRO A 13 55.39 -11.54 13.54
C PRO A 13 54.04 -12.23 13.29
N GLU A 14 54.03 -13.46 12.75
CA GLU A 14 52.78 -14.23 12.62
C GLU A 14 52.18 -14.60 13.99
N GLU A 15 53.01 -15.05 14.93
CA GLU A 15 52.58 -15.36 16.30
C GLU A 15 52.12 -14.11 17.05
N MET A 16 52.81 -12.97 16.86
CA MET A 16 52.39 -11.68 17.40
C MET A 16 51.01 -11.28 16.86
N ALA A 17 50.81 -11.39 15.54
CA ALA A 17 49.54 -11.08 14.90
C ALA A 17 48.42 -12.00 15.40
N ARG A 18 48.69 -13.30 15.50
CA ARG A 18 47.73 -14.28 16.03
C ARG A 18 47.37 -13.99 17.49
N PHE A 19 48.37 -13.67 18.31
CA PHE A 19 48.15 -13.30 19.71
C PHE A 19 47.27 -12.05 19.83
N THR A 20 47.52 -11.02 19.03
CA THR A 20 46.68 -9.82 18.99
C THR A 20 45.23 -10.16 18.59
N ALA A 21 45.02 -10.95 17.54
CA ALA A 21 43.67 -11.37 17.14
C ALA A 21 42.95 -12.10 18.28
N LEU A 22 43.64 -12.98 19.01
CA LEU A 22 43.07 -13.70 20.16
C LEU A 22 42.75 -12.80 21.35
N GLN A 23 43.50 -11.72 21.56
CA GLN A 23 43.22 -10.74 22.63
C GLN A 23 42.00 -9.87 22.31
N VAL A 24 41.74 -9.60 21.02
CA VAL A 24 40.59 -8.80 20.56
C VAL A 24 39.32 -9.65 20.42
N ALA A 25 39.47 -10.91 20.03
CA ALA A 25 38.38 -11.86 19.93
C ALA A 25 37.69 -12.06 21.29
N SER A 26 36.38 -12.30 21.27
CA SER A 26 35.61 -12.56 22.50
C SER A 26 35.86 -13.98 23.01
N GLN A 27 36.14 -14.92 22.09
CA GLN A 27 36.48 -16.30 22.38
C GLN A 27 37.67 -16.73 21.53
N GLU A 28 38.58 -17.53 22.10
CA GLU A 28 39.74 -18.03 21.36
C GLU A 28 39.37 -18.86 20.12
N SER A 29 38.21 -19.52 20.15
CA SER A 29 37.69 -20.31 19.03
C SER A 29 37.25 -19.46 17.82
N GLU A 30 37.14 -18.14 17.97
CA GLU A 30 36.74 -17.21 16.89
C GLU A 30 37.90 -16.90 15.93
N VAL A 31 39.14 -17.20 16.30
CA VAL A 31 40.34 -17.02 15.47
C VAL A 31 40.77 -18.38 14.91
N GLY A 32 40.68 -18.53 13.60
CA GLY A 32 40.99 -19.76 12.89
C GLY A 32 42.43 -19.84 12.37
N GLU A 33 42.57 -20.58 11.29
CA GLU A 33 43.84 -20.84 10.61
C GLU A 33 44.41 -19.57 9.95
N PHE A 34 45.73 -19.48 9.87
CA PHE A 34 46.41 -18.48 9.06
C PHE A 34 46.08 -18.67 7.58
N VAL A 35 45.81 -17.56 6.88
CA VAL A 35 45.41 -17.54 5.48
C VAL A 35 46.53 -17.00 4.61
N THR A 36 47.02 -15.80 4.90
CA THR A 36 48.04 -15.12 4.09
C THR A 36 48.64 -13.95 4.86
N SER A 37 49.84 -13.53 4.46
CA SER A 37 50.42 -12.26 4.85
C SER A 37 50.65 -11.41 3.60
N GLN A 38 50.35 -10.12 3.71
CA GLN A 38 50.48 -9.15 2.62
C GLN A 38 51.29 -7.96 3.10
N ASP A 39 52.41 -7.68 2.41
CA ASP A 39 53.15 -6.43 2.61
C ASP A 39 52.38 -5.28 1.93
N ILE A 40 51.98 -4.29 2.73
CA ILE A 40 51.25 -3.10 2.28
C ILE A 40 52.23 -1.98 1.89
N GLY A 41 53.52 -2.13 2.23
CA GLY A 41 54.55 -1.11 2.02
C GLY A 41 54.84 -0.32 3.29
N ASP A 42 55.89 0.50 3.22
CA ASP A 42 56.36 1.36 4.33
C ASP A 42 56.61 0.61 5.66
N GLY A 43 56.99 -0.67 5.57
CA GLY A 43 57.24 -1.52 6.74
C GLY A 43 55.98 -2.07 7.41
N VAL A 44 54.80 -1.95 6.79
CA VAL A 44 53.53 -2.49 7.31
C VAL A 44 53.17 -3.80 6.62
N THR A 45 52.94 -4.84 7.41
CA THR A 45 52.49 -6.16 6.93
C THR A 45 51.13 -6.52 7.55
N ASP A 46 50.17 -6.86 6.72
CA ASP A 46 48.85 -7.39 7.10
C ASP A 46 48.89 -8.91 7.19
N PHE A 47 48.54 -9.46 8.35
CA PHE A 47 48.42 -10.89 8.60
C PHE A 47 46.95 -11.29 8.71
N ARG A 48 46.53 -12.28 7.92
CA ARG A 48 45.13 -12.72 7.84
C ARG A 48 44.90 -14.09 8.43
N PHE A 49 43.82 -14.21 9.20
CA PHE A 49 43.35 -15.47 9.79
C PHE A 49 41.87 -15.68 9.49
N LYS A 50 41.41 -16.92 9.35
CA LYS A 50 39.97 -17.20 9.19
C LYS A 50 39.20 -16.70 10.42
N ALA A 51 38.06 -16.06 10.22
CA ALA A 51 37.14 -15.75 11.32
C ALA A 51 36.13 -16.91 11.49
N HIS A 52 35.99 -17.40 12.72
CA HIS A 52 34.98 -18.39 13.11
C HIS A 52 33.89 -17.76 14.00
N ILE A 53 33.54 -16.51 13.70
CA ILE A 53 32.50 -15.75 14.42
C ILE A 53 31.14 -16.03 13.75
N PRO A 54 30.12 -16.47 14.50
CA PRO A 54 28.77 -16.63 13.97
C PRO A 54 28.26 -15.35 13.31
N GLY A 55 27.77 -15.44 12.06
CA GLY A 55 27.29 -14.30 11.28
C GLY A 55 28.35 -13.58 10.43
N TYR A 56 29.64 -13.86 10.65
CA TYR A 56 30.76 -13.36 9.85
C TYR A 56 31.37 -14.48 9.00
N GLU A 57 30.51 -15.24 8.31
CA GLU A 57 30.95 -16.32 7.42
C GLU A 57 31.80 -15.76 6.27
N SER A 58 32.94 -16.41 6.00
CA SER A 58 33.92 -15.98 5.01
C SER A 58 34.56 -14.61 5.30
N TRP A 59 34.49 -14.12 6.54
CA TRP A 59 35.33 -13.00 7.00
C TRP A 59 36.69 -13.50 7.49
N GLN A 60 37.65 -12.59 7.51
CA GLN A 60 39.00 -12.83 7.99
C GLN A 60 39.35 -11.79 9.05
N TRP A 61 40.02 -12.23 10.10
CA TRP A 61 40.78 -11.34 10.96
C TRP A 61 41.97 -10.80 10.17
N SER A 62 42.17 -9.50 10.23
CA SER A 62 43.35 -8.81 9.72
C SER A 62 44.03 -8.13 10.88
N VAL A 63 45.32 -8.37 11.01
CA VAL A 63 46.16 -7.71 11.99
C VAL A 63 47.34 -7.11 11.25
N THR A 64 47.40 -5.79 11.23
CA THR A 64 48.51 -5.07 10.62
C THR A 64 49.59 -4.82 11.66
N LEU A 65 50.82 -5.20 11.31
CA LEU A 65 51.99 -4.96 12.12
C LEU A 65 52.94 -4.03 11.36
N PHE A 66 53.53 -3.08 12.08
CA PHE A 66 54.61 -2.24 11.59
C PHE A 66 55.95 -2.78 12.09
N HIS A 67 56.92 -2.90 11.17
CA HIS A 67 58.29 -3.27 11.47
C HIS A 67 59.21 -2.05 11.45
N ASP A 68 59.67 -1.67 12.64
CA ASP A 68 60.71 -0.66 12.83
C ASP A 68 62.07 -1.32 12.58
N VAL A 69 62.61 -1.13 11.36
CA VAL A 69 63.88 -1.73 10.91
C VAL A 69 65.10 -1.24 11.70
N ASP A 70 65.06 -0.01 12.20
CA ASP A 70 66.18 0.58 12.93
C ASP A 70 66.26 0.03 14.35
N ALA A 71 65.09 -0.17 14.99
CA ALA A 71 64.99 -0.78 16.32
C ALA A 71 64.80 -2.31 16.28
N ASN A 72 64.70 -2.91 15.09
CA ASN A 72 64.43 -4.33 14.85
C ASN A 72 63.29 -4.87 15.73
N ARG A 73 62.15 -4.18 15.70
CA ARG A 73 60.98 -4.50 16.53
C ARG A 73 59.68 -4.43 15.71
N TRP A 74 58.73 -5.28 16.07
CA TRP A 74 57.37 -5.25 15.54
C TRP A 74 56.42 -4.57 16.52
N THR A 75 55.48 -3.78 15.99
CA THR A 75 54.40 -3.15 16.74
C THR A 75 53.07 -3.40 16.06
N VAL A 76 52.01 -3.60 16.83
CA VAL A 76 50.64 -3.73 16.32
C VAL A 76 50.10 -2.35 15.98
N ASP A 77 49.54 -2.20 14.78
CA ASP A 77 48.87 -0.97 14.36
C ASP A 77 47.34 -1.08 14.56
N GLU A 78 46.70 -2.00 13.83
CA GLU A 78 45.27 -2.29 13.99
C GLU A 78 44.94 -3.79 13.97
N SER A 79 43.77 -4.12 14.51
CA SER A 79 43.14 -5.44 14.38
C SER A 79 41.68 -5.23 13.97
N SER A 80 41.34 -5.74 12.80
CA SER A 80 40.07 -5.48 12.12
C SER A 80 39.52 -6.77 11.52
N LEU A 81 38.20 -6.82 11.31
CA LEU A 81 37.55 -7.88 10.53
C LEU A 81 37.34 -7.37 9.11
N ILE A 82 37.86 -8.11 8.14
CA ILE A 82 37.75 -7.78 6.72
C ILE A 82 36.94 -8.86 6.01
N PRO A 83 35.97 -8.48 5.16
CA PRO A 83 35.25 -9.43 4.33
C PRO A 83 36.18 -10.07 3.29
N ALA A 84 36.17 -11.40 3.18
CA ALA A 84 36.84 -12.12 2.10
C ALA A 84 35.84 -12.55 1.02
N GLU A 85 36.31 -13.31 0.03
CA GLU A 85 35.45 -13.81 -1.04
C GLU A 85 34.30 -14.65 -0.48
N GLY A 86 33.07 -14.28 -0.82
CA GLY A 86 31.85 -14.93 -0.33
C GLY A 86 31.33 -14.38 1.01
N ALA A 87 31.96 -13.36 1.59
CA ALA A 87 31.43 -12.68 2.76
C ALA A 87 30.12 -11.94 2.41
N LEU A 88 29.12 -12.04 3.28
CA LEU A 88 27.88 -11.28 3.16
C LEU A 88 28.17 -9.80 3.48
N LEU A 89 28.10 -8.96 2.46
CA LEU A 89 28.27 -7.51 2.59
C LEU A 89 26.93 -6.81 2.82
N SER A 90 26.99 -5.66 3.48
CA SER A 90 25.85 -4.76 3.52
C SER A 90 25.49 -4.29 2.09
N PRO A 91 24.20 -4.03 1.83
CA PRO A 91 23.80 -3.36 0.60
C PRO A 91 24.52 -2.01 0.44
N GLN A 92 24.63 -1.54 -0.80
CA GLN A 92 25.16 -0.22 -1.08
C GLN A 92 24.34 0.85 -0.35
N TRP A 93 25.04 1.83 0.24
CA TRP A 93 24.39 2.92 0.94
C TRP A 93 23.54 3.75 -0.03
N VAL A 94 22.27 3.95 0.31
CA VAL A 94 21.32 4.74 -0.47
C VAL A 94 21.08 6.07 0.26
N PRO A 95 21.19 7.23 -0.43
CA PRO A 95 20.87 8.53 0.16
C PRO A 95 19.50 8.52 0.83
N TRP A 96 19.36 9.21 1.96
CA TRP A 96 18.11 9.22 2.74
C TRP A 96 16.92 9.69 1.90
N LYS A 97 17.10 10.71 1.05
CA LYS A 97 16.07 11.26 0.15
C LYS A 97 15.50 10.19 -0.78
N ASP A 98 16.34 9.29 -1.27
CA ASP A 98 15.97 8.24 -2.21
C ASP A 98 15.34 7.02 -1.53
N ARG A 99 15.36 6.99 -0.19
CA ARG A 99 14.69 5.95 0.62
C ARG A 99 13.28 6.33 1.05
N LEU A 100 12.89 7.60 0.92
CA LEU A 100 11.60 8.08 1.38
C LEU A 100 10.48 7.52 0.53
N VAL A 101 9.46 7.00 1.20
CA VAL A 101 8.19 6.63 0.59
C VAL A 101 7.12 7.67 0.92
N PRO A 102 6.02 7.77 0.14
CA PRO A 102 4.94 8.70 0.45
C PRO A 102 4.41 8.58 1.89
N GLU A 103 4.44 7.38 2.46
CA GLU A 103 4.00 7.07 3.82
C GLU A 103 4.94 7.62 4.91
N ASP A 104 6.17 8.02 4.57
CA ASP A 104 7.11 8.63 5.51
C ASP A 104 6.82 10.12 5.76
N PHE A 105 5.94 10.73 4.97
CA PHE A 105 5.59 12.15 5.09
C PHE A 105 4.34 12.37 5.93
N SER A 106 4.47 13.27 6.91
CA SER A 106 3.36 13.89 7.60
C SER A 106 2.77 15.03 6.78
N VAL A 107 1.52 15.40 7.06
CA VAL A 107 0.83 16.57 6.48
C VAL A 107 1.59 17.88 6.75
N THR A 108 2.42 17.91 7.79
CA THR A 108 3.23 19.06 8.17
C THR A 108 4.57 19.16 7.44
N ASP A 109 4.98 18.12 6.73
CA ASP A 109 6.28 18.09 6.08
C ASP A 109 6.23 18.81 4.73
N ALA A 110 7.23 19.65 4.46
CA ALA A 110 7.31 20.43 3.23
C ALA A 110 8.70 20.24 2.58
N MET A 111 8.79 19.34 1.61
CA MET A 111 10.01 19.16 0.81
C MET A 111 10.16 20.23 -0.30
N GLY A 112 9.04 20.77 -0.78
CA GLY A 112 9.01 21.60 -1.98
C GLY A 112 9.24 20.78 -3.26
N THR A 113 9.23 21.48 -4.40
CA THR A 113 9.51 20.90 -5.71
C THR A 113 10.63 21.69 -6.36
N GLU A 114 11.63 20.99 -6.91
CA GLU A 114 12.75 21.60 -7.62
C GLU A 114 12.24 22.39 -8.84
N SER A 115 12.94 23.47 -9.20
CA SER A 115 12.51 24.34 -10.31
C SER A 115 12.58 23.65 -11.66
N ASP A 116 13.48 22.69 -11.82
CA ASP A 116 13.77 21.92 -13.02
C ASP A 116 13.32 20.44 -12.92
N ASP A 117 12.34 20.15 -12.05
CA ASP A 117 11.77 18.80 -11.92
C ASP A 117 11.17 18.33 -13.25
N LYS A 118 11.81 17.35 -13.87
CA LYS A 118 11.44 16.77 -15.18
C LYS A 118 10.04 16.15 -15.21
N ARG A 119 9.45 15.87 -14.04
CA ARG A 119 8.08 15.34 -13.91
C ARG A 119 7.03 16.43 -14.13
N LEU A 120 7.42 17.70 -14.15
CA LEU A 120 6.54 18.84 -14.36
C LEU A 120 6.88 19.58 -15.65
N GLU A 121 5.85 20.06 -16.32
CA GLU A 121 5.94 20.97 -17.46
C GLU A 121 5.04 22.19 -17.22
N ASP A 122 5.27 23.27 -17.96
CA ASP A 122 4.40 24.44 -17.90
C ASP A 122 3.01 24.11 -18.46
N GLY A 123 1.96 24.52 -17.77
CA GLY A 123 0.61 24.34 -18.29
C GLY A 123 0.29 25.29 -19.43
N PHE A 124 -0.82 24.98 -20.11
CA PHE A 124 -1.27 25.71 -21.28
C PHE A 124 -1.66 27.15 -20.91
N ARG A 125 -1.10 28.12 -21.64
CA ARG A 125 -1.49 29.53 -21.55
C ARG A 125 -1.91 30.01 -22.93
N LYS A 126 -3.13 30.56 -23.02
CA LYS A 126 -3.60 31.19 -24.25
C LYS A 126 -2.75 32.43 -24.52
N VAL A 127 -1.98 32.40 -25.60
CA VAL A 127 -1.33 33.58 -26.15
C VAL A 127 -2.36 34.31 -26.98
N GLU A 128 -3.01 35.31 -26.37
CA GLU A 128 -3.74 36.32 -27.13
C GLU A 128 -2.73 37.03 -28.04
N ALA A 129 -3.01 37.11 -29.34
CA ALA A 129 -2.18 37.83 -30.29
C ALA A 129 -2.19 39.32 -29.92
N SER A 130 -1.24 39.75 -29.11
CA SER A 130 -1.10 41.15 -28.76
C SER A 130 -0.58 41.91 -29.98
N GLU A 131 -1.34 42.89 -30.47
CA GLU A 131 -0.91 43.90 -31.46
C GLU A 131 0.13 44.88 -30.90
N ASN A 132 1.01 44.46 -29.99
CA ASN A 132 2.13 45.28 -29.52
C ASN A 132 3.41 44.45 -29.42
N ALA A 133 4.06 44.25 -30.56
CA ALA A 133 5.47 43.96 -30.60
C ALA A 133 6.25 45.20 -30.14
N ASN A 134 6.65 45.23 -28.87
CA ASN A 134 7.84 45.96 -28.42
C ASN A 134 8.47 45.25 -27.21
N ALA A 135 9.53 44.51 -27.52
CA ALA A 135 10.70 44.16 -26.74
C ALA A 135 10.63 44.17 -25.19
N SER A 136 10.89 43.00 -24.61
CA SER A 136 12.12 42.87 -23.81
C SER A 136 12.69 41.47 -23.96
N GLU A 137 13.95 41.45 -24.37
CA GLU A 137 14.82 40.31 -24.57
C GLU A 137 15.02 39.53 -23.27
N ASN A 138 15.05 38.20 -23.39
CA ASN A 138 16.13 37.43 -22.78
C ASN A 138 16.35 36.17 -23.61
N ALA A 139 17.08 36.36 -24.72
CA ALA A 139 17.83 35.31 -25.36
C ALA A 139 19.23 35.28 -24.75
N ASN A 140 19.63 34.14 -24.21
CA ASN A 140 21.01 33.66 -24.30
C ASN A 140 20.88 32.21 -24.75
N ALA A 141 20.85 31.97 -26.06
CA ALA A 141 22.01 31.82 -26.92
C ALA A 141 22.66 30.44 -26.73
N SER A 142 22.17 29.50 -27.55
CA SER A 142 22.96 28.39 -28.07
C SER A 142 23.73 28.89 -29.28
N GLU A 143 25.04 28.68 -29.31
CA GLU A 143 25.94 28.72 -30.48
C GLU A 143 27.22 27.94 -30.07
N ASN A 144 27.88 27.06 -30.82
CA ASN A 144 27.89 26.66 -32.24
C ASN A 144 28.53 25.24 -32.32
N ALA A 145 28.01 24.28 -33.10
CA ALA A 145 28.19 24.01 -34.53
C ALA A 145 29.46 23.18 -34.88
N ASP A 146 29.22 22.04 -35.57
CA ASP A 146 30.00 21.38 -36.65
C ASP A 146 29.77 19.85 -36.57
N ALA A 147 29.58 19.05 -37.62
CA ALA A 147 29.30 19.17 -39.04
C ALA A 147 29.06 17.73 -39.58
N ALA A 148 28.48 17.60 -40.80
CA ALA A 148 28.53 16.46 -41.74
C ALA A 148 27.20 15.72 -42.04
N SER A 149 26.43 16.31 -42.96
CA SER A 149 26.08 15.80 -44.32
C SER A 149 25.67 14.33 -44.58
N GLN A 150 24.50 14.16 -45.21
CA GLN A 150 24.20 13.54 -46.55
C GLN A 150 22.73 13.03 -46.55
N ALA A 151 21.78 13.64 -47.28
CA ALA A 151 21.43 13.46 -48.72
C ALA A 151 20.82 12.06 -48.99
N GLU A 152 19.68 11.77 -49.64
CA GLU A 152 18.57 12.44 -50.36
C GLU A 152 17.33 11.51 -50.16
N ASP A 153 16.06 11.88 -50.34
CA ASP A 153 15.39 11.85 -51.64
C ASP A 153 14.00 12.52 -51.54
N SER A 154 13.69 13.23 -52.61
CA SER A 154 12.46 13.94 -52.91
C SER A 154 11.38 13.01 -53.44
N ASP A 155 10.12 13.26 -53.06
CA ASP A 155 9.08 13.23 -54.11
C ASP A 155 8.08 14.36 -53.94
N THR A 156 7.82 14.99 -55.07
CA THR A 156 7.08 16.24 -55.25
C THR A 156 5.62 15.92 -55.48
N SER A 157 4.73 16.61 -54.78
CA SER A 157 3.43 16.98 -55.34
C SER A 157 2.97 18.31 -54.76
N LYS A 158 3.34 19.38 -55.46
CA LYS A 158 2.57 20.63 -55.47
C LYS A 158 1.23 20.32 -56.12
N ASN A 159 0.14 20.45 -55.37
CA ASN A 159 -1.05 21.01 -55.98
C ASN A 159 -1.74 21.97 -55.03
N SER A 160 -1.76 23.21 -55.48
CA SER A 160 -2.43 24.35 -54.87
C SER A 160 -3.93 24.07 -54.75
N ASN A 161 -4.48 24.26 -53.56
CA ASN A 161 -5.85 24.75 -53.41
C ASN A 161 -5.89 25.65 -52.17
N LYS A 162 -5.64 26.92 -52.46
CA LYS A 162 -6.05 28.07 -51.67
C LYS A 162 -7.55 28.21 -51.91
N ASP A 163 -8.37 27.85 -50.92
CA ASP A 163 -9.72 28.36 -50.65
C ASP A 163 -10.49 27.31 -49.80
N THR A 164 -10.22 27.31 -48.48
CA THR A 164 -11.10 26.85 -47.37
C THR A 164 -10.23 26.70 -46.10
N SER A 165 -9.95 27.77 -45.35
CA SER A 165 -9.08 27.68 -44.15
C SER A 165 -9.55 28.46 -42.92
N GLU A 166 -10.77 29.01 -42.93
CA GLU A 166 -11.31 29.73 -41.77
C GLU A 166 -12.26 28.88 -40.90
N ASP A 167 -12.78 27.76 -41.42
CA ASP A 167 -13.73 26.90 -40.70
C ASP A 167 -13.03 25.80 -39.89
N ALA A 168 -12.02 25.14 -40.48
CA ALA A 168 -11.23 24.10 -39.81
C ALA A 168 -10.31 24.64 -38.68
N SER A 169 -10.00 25.94 -38.70
CA SER A 169 -9.16 26.59 -37.70
C SER A 169 -9.95 27.05 -36.46
N LYS A 170 -11.28 27.19 -36.56
CA LYS A 170 -12.14 27.41 -35.37
C LYS A 170 -12.40 26.10 -34.63
N ASP A 171 -12.77 25.06 -35.37
CA ASP A 171 -13.04 23.71 -34.82
C ASP A 171 -11.85 23.21 -33.98
N SER A 172 -10.62 23.32 -34.52
CA SER A 172 -9.40 22.92 -33.82
C SER A 172 -9.03 23.76 -32.59
N ASN A 173 -9.48 25.02 -32.50
CA ASN A 173 -9.28 25.83 -31.32
C ASN A 173 -10.34 25.54 -30.24
N GLU A 174 -11.57 25.27 -30.64
CA GLU A 174 -12.64 24.83 -29.73
C GLU A 174 -12.30 23.47 -29.11
N ASP A 175 -11.83 22.51 -29.92
CA ASP A 175 -11.33 21.21 -29.45
C ASP A 175 -10.17 21.35 -28.44
N LEU A 176 -9.25 22.28 -28.72
CA LEU A 176 -8.11 22.57 -27.84
C LEU A 176 -8.59 23.15 -26.50
N GLU A 177 -9.51 24.12 -26.55
CA GLU A 177 -10.08 24.74 -25.35
C GLU A 177 -10.86 23.71 -24.51
N GLU A 178 -11.64 22.84 -25.13
CA GLU A 178 -12.32 21.73 -24.47
C GLU A 178 -11.34 20.75 -23.83
N ALA A 179 -10.26 20.37 -24.54
CA ALA A 179 -9.24 19.49 -24.00
C ALA A 179 -8.50 20.12 -22.82
N VAL A 180 -8.18 21.42 -22.89
CA VAL A 180 -7.53 22.17 -21.82
C VAL A 180 -8.43 22.25 -20.58
N ASP A 181 -9.73 22.45 -20.76
CA ASP A 181 -10.67 22.50 -19.63
C ASP A 181 -10.89 21.11 -19.02
N THR A 182 -11.19 20.10 -19.85
CA THR A 182 -11.46 18.72 -19.43
C THR A 182 -10.28 18.08 -18.70
N LEU A 183 -9.05 18.33 -19.18
CA LEU A 183 -7.82 17.81 -18.55
C LEU A 183 -7.21 18.81 -17.56
N HIS A 184 -7.84 19.98 -17.38
CA HIS A 184 -7.39 21.05 -16.50
C HIS A 184 -5.92 21.43 -16.71
N LEU A 185 -5.52 21.61 -17.96
CA LEU A 185 -4.14 21.90 -18.37
C LEU A 185 -3.74 23.37 -18.16
N SER A 186 -4.66 24.22 -17.73
CA SER A 186 -4.45 25.66 -17.47
C SER A 186 -3.70 25.98 -16.17
N ARG A 187 -3.35 24.96 -15.36
CA ARG A 187 -2.56 25.14 -14.13
C ARG A 187 -1.16 25.65 -14.46
N HIS A 188 -0.49 26.32 -13.52
CA HIS A 188 0.87 26.82 -13.77
C HIS A 188 1.84 25.71 -14.18
N ARG A 189 1.79 24.56 -13.48
CA ARG A 189 2.58 23.37 -13.81
C ARG A 189 1.64 22.18 -13.88
N VAL A 190 1.86 21.30 -14.85
CA VAL A 190 1.14 20.04 -15.07
C VAL A 190 2.13 18.88 -15.13
N LEU A 191 1.64 17.64 -14.93
CA LEU A 191 2.51 16.46 -14.99
C LEU A 191 2.95 16.21 -16.44
N SER A 192 4.26 16.16 -16.64
CA SER A 192 4.85 15.72 -17.91
C SER A 192 4.54 14.24 -18.18
N PRO A 193 4.73 13.74 -19.42
CA PRO A 193 4.57 12.33 -19.72
C PRO A 193 5.42 11.41 -18.83
N LEU A 194 6.63 11.85 -18.46
CA LEU A 194 7.49 11.13 -17.52
C LEU A 194 6.81 11.03 -16.15
N GLY A 195 6.33 12.16 -15.60
CA GLY A 195 5.66 12.20 -14.30
C GLY A 195 4.41 11.31 -14.24
N ARG A 196 3.60 11.31 -15.31
CA ARG A 196 2.44 10.39 -15.43
C ARG A 196 2.87 8.93 -15.45
N SER A 197 3.91 8.59 -16.23
CA SER A 197 4.41 7.21 -16.33
C SER A 197 5.00 6.69 -15.02
N GLU A 198 5.70 7.53 -14.26
CA GLU A 198 6.25 7.18 -12.96
C GLU A 198 5.14 6.99 -11.91
N ALA A 199 4.14 7.89 -11.91
CA ALA A 199 2.96 7.75 -11.05
C ALA A 199 2.21 6.45 -11.34
N ALA A 200 1.95 6.14 -12.62
CA ALA A 200 1.29 4.90 -13.04
C ALA A 200 2.07 3.66 -12.59
N LYS A 201 3.39 3.63 -12.81
CA LYS A 201 4.24 2.52 -12.35
C LYS A 201 4.17 2.33 -10.84
N ARG A 202 4.25 3.42 -10.07
CA ARG A 202 4.21 3.38 -8.60
C ARG A 202 2.85 2.92 -8.08
N TRP A 203 1.75 3.40 -8.65
CA TRP A 203 0.40 2.99 -8.25
C TRP A 203 0.15 1.52 -8.58
N TYR A 204 0.50 1.08 -9.79
CA TYR A 204 0.30 -0.31 -10.22
C TYR A 204 1.18 -1.31 -9.46
N ALA A 205 2.39 -0.92 -9.06
CA ALA A 205 3.26 -1.74 -8.23
C ALA A 205 2.92 -1.66 -6.72
N GLY A 206 2.10 -0.69 -6.31
CA GLY A 206 1.76 -0.39 -4.92
C GLY A 206 0.60 -1.23 -4.39
N GLN A 207 0.05 -0.80 -3.24
CA GLN A 207 -1.07 -1.47 -2.58
C GLN A 207 -2.36 -1.42 -3.39
N GLY A 208 -2.61 -0.35 -4.13
CA GLY A 208 -3.77 -0.22 -5.04
C GLY A 208 -3.59 -0.97 -6.37
N GLY A 209 -2.54 -1.79 -6.52
CA GLY A 209 -2.29 -2.59 -7.71
C GLY A 209 -2.76 -4.05 -7.57
N PRO A 210 -2.63 -4.86 -8.64
CA PRO A 210 -3.10 -6.25 -8.67
C PRO A 210 -2.24 -7.22 -7.85
N LYS A 211 -1.00 -6.83 -7.54
CA LYS A 211 -0.05 -7.67 -6.78
C LYS A 211 -0.22 -7.57 -5.27
N SER A 212 -1.12 -6.70 -4.81
CA SER A 212 -1.40 -6.51 -3.40
C SER A 212 -1.98 -7.78 -2.77
N LEU A 213 -1.82 -7.89 -1.44
CA LEU A 213 -2.37 -9.03 -0.69
C LEU A 213 -3.90 -8.98 -0.67
N SER A 214 -4.50 -7.79 -0.63
CA SER A 214 -5.95 -7.59 -0.71
C SER A 214 -6.51 -8.15 -2.02
N THR A 215 -5.83 -7.91 -3.15
CA THR A 215 -6.31 -8.42 -4.46
C THR A 215 -6.32 -9.94 -4.50
N LYS A 216 -5.32 -10.59 -3.90
CA LYS A 216 -5.31 -12.07 -3.79
C LYS A 216 -6.42 -12.60 -2.90
N ALA A 217 -6.84 -11.83 -1.89
CA ALA A 217 -7.91 -12.19 -0.96
C ALA A 217 -9.31 -11.85 -1.49
N ALA A 218 -9.42 -11.00 -2.52
CA ALA A 218 -10.69 -10.52 -3.07
C ALA A 218 -11.45 -11.56 -3.92
N GLU A 219 -11.08 -12.84 -3.86
CA GLU A 219 -11.77 -13.97 -4.51
C GLU A 219 -12.06 -13.77 -6.03
N GLY A 220 -11.26 -12.96 -6.71
CA GLY A 220 -11.41 -12.66 -8.14
C GLY A 220 -12.34 -11.49 -8.46
N HIS A 221 -12.90 -10.80 -7.46
CA HIS A 221 -13.65 -9.57 -7.64
C HIS A 221 -12.71 -8.36 -7.75
N THR A 222 -12.61 -7.81 -8.96
CA THR A 222 -11.74 -6.69 -9.30
C THR A 222 -12.52 -5.38 -9.45
N CYS A 223 -11.80 -4.26 -9.45
CA CYS A 223 -12.39 -2.92 -9.51
C CYS A 223 -13.01 -2.59 -10.88
N ASP A 224 -12.70 -3.33 -11.95
CA ASP A 224 -13.26 -3.17 -13.29
C ASP A 224 -14.78 -3.34 -13.36
N GLU A 225 -15.35 -4.26 -12.57
CA GLU A 225 -16.78 -4.50 -12.48
C GLU A 225 -17.42 -3.89 -11.21
N CYS A 226 -16.63 -3.25 -10.35
CA CYS A 226 -17.07 -2.75 -9.06
C CYS A 226 -17.87 -1.46 -9.14
N GLY A 227 -19.08 -1.44 -8.56
CA GLY A 227 -19.94 -0.26 -8.52
C GLY A 227 -19.40 0.92 -7.68
N PHE A 228 -18.40 0.71 -6.83
CA PHE A 228 -17.75 1.77 -6.03
C PHE A 228 -16.54 2.42 -6.72
N TYR A 229 -16.22 2.00 -7.94
CA TYR A 229 -15.09 2.53 -8.69
C TYR A 229 -15.44 3.83 -9.41
N ILE A 230 -14.67 4.90 -9.15
CA ILE A 230 -14.81 6.19 -9.83
C ILE A 230 -13.61 6.36 -10.78
N PRO A 231 -13.80 6.38 -12.12
CA PRO A 231 -12.69 6.50 -13.05
C PRO A 231 -12.00 7.87 -12.95
N LEU A 232 -10.67 7.89 -13.08
CA LEU A 232 -9.93 9.14 -13.24
C LEU A 232 -10.17 9.74 -14.64
N SER A 233 -9.91 11.04 -14.78
CA SER A 233 -9.97 11.72 -16.08
C SER A 233 -8.70 11.52 -16.91
N GLY A 234 -8.84 11.54 -18.23
CA GLY A 234 -7.73 11.46 -19.18
C GLY A 234 -7.09 10.08 -19.28
N GLU A 235 -5.81 10.05 -19.67
CA GLU A 235 -5.07 8.81 -19.97
C GLU A 235 -4.97 7.86 -18.76
N LEU A 236 -4.78 8.38 -17.55
CA LEU A 236 -4.70 7.56 -16.34
C LEU A 236 -6.03 6.85 -16.01
N GLY A 237 -7.16 7.42 -16.45
CA GLY A 237 -8.49 6.82 -16.30
C GLY A 237 -8.67 5.48 -17.00
N THR A 238 -7.81 5.17 -17.99
CA THR A 238 -7.84 3.90 -18.72
C THR A 238 -7.41 2.71 -17.88
N MET A 239 -6.66 2.95 -16.80
CA MET A 239 -6.16 1.89 -15.91
C MET A 239 -6.45 2.14 -14.42
N PHE A 240 -6.73 3.38 -14.03
CA PHE A 240 -6.84 3.78 -12.63
C PHE A 240 -8.10 4.59 -12.33
N GLY A 241 -8.59 4.41 -11.12
CA GLY A 241 -9.74 5.09 -10.55
C GLY A 241 -9.56 5.30 -9.06
N VAL A 242 -10.57 5.84 -8.40
CA VAL A 242 -10.62 6.01 -6.95
C VAL A 242 -11.68 5.08 -6.38
N CYS A 243 -11.33 4.35 -5.33
CA CYS A 243 -12.31 3.58 -4.57
C CYS A 243 -13.13 4.52 -3.67
N ALA A 244 -14.46 4.44 -3.75
CA ALA A 244 -15.37 5.23 -2.92
C ALA A 244 -16.12 4.39 -1.86
N ASN A 245 -15.66 3.16 -1.60
CA ASN A 245 -16.28 2.29 -0.63
C ASN A 245 -15.74 2.57 0.78
N ARG A 246 -16.58 3.16 1.64
CA ARG A 246 -16.25 3.49 3.04
C ARG A 246 -15.77 2.30 3.88
N TRP A 247 -16.15 1.07 3.51
CA TRP A 247 -15.79 -0.15 4.21
C TRP A 247 -14.50 -0.78 3.69
N SER A 248 -14.03 -0.34 2.52
CA SER A 248 -12.75 -0.75 1.97
C SER A 248 -11.58 -0.06 2.69
N PRO A 249 -10.44 -0.76 2.92
CA PRO A 249 -9.21 -0.12 3.38
C PRO A 249 -8.65 0.90 2.38
N ASP A 250 -9.14 0.88 1.13
CA ASP A 250 -8.69 1.72 0.04
C ASP A 250 -9.65 2.89 -0.28
N ASP A 251 -10.62 3.17 0.59
CA ASP A 251 -11.51 4.34 0.48
C ASP A 251 -10.72 5.64 0.25
N GLY A 252 -11.07 6.38 -0.81
CA GLY A 252 -10.41 7.61 -1.21
C GLY A 252 -9.01 7.44 -1.81
N ARG A 253 -8.56 6.21 -2.10
CA ARG A 253 -7.25 5.93 -2.71
C ARG A 253 -7.36 5.56 -4.19
N VAL A 254 -6.27 5.78 -4.91
CA VAL A 254 -6.14 5.38 -6.31
C VAL A 254 -5.90 3.87 -6.40
N VAL A 255 -6.72 3.17 -7.17
CA VAL A 255 -6.67 1.73 -7.41
C VAL A 255 -6.67 1.43 -8.91
N SER A 256 -6.03 0.34 -9.33
CA SER A 256 -6.08 -0.12 -10.72
C SER A 256 -7.36 -0.92 -11.00
N LEU A 257 -7.73 -1.06 -12.28
CA LEU A 257 -8.90 -1.85 -12.69
C LEU A 257 -8.84 -3.32 -12.22
N ASP A 258 -7.65 -3.91 -12.24
CA ASP A 258 -7.36 -5.28 -11.82
C ASP A 258 -7.06 -5.41 -10.31
N HIS A 259 -7.28 -4.34 -9.53
CA HIS A 259 -7.17 -4.37 -8.08
C HIS A 259 -8.43 -4.96 -7.45
N GLY A 260 -8.28 -5.71 -6.36
CA GLY A 260 -9.38 -6.15 -5.51
C GLY A 260 -9.11 -5.73 -4.06
N CYS A 261 -10.06 -5.05 -3.43
CA CYS A 261 -9.93 -4.62 -2.03
C CYS A 261 -10.57 -5.58 -1.02
N GLY A 262 -11.34 -6.57 -1.51
CA GLY A 262 -12.09 -7.54 -0.69
C GLY A 262 -13.50 -7.09 -0.29
N GLU A 263 -13.85 -5.83 -0.53
CA GLU A 263 -15.19 -5.28 -0.29
C GLU A 263 -15.78 -4.75 -1.61
N HIS A 264 -16.01 -5.68 -2.54
CA HIS A 264 -16.63 -5.41 -3.84
C HIS A 264 -18.14 -5.12 -3.68
N SER A 265 -18.73 -4.38 -4.62
CA SER A 265 -20.17 -4.03 -4.58
C SER A 265 -21.11 -5.23 -4.57
N ASP A 266 -20.63 -6.37 -5.07
CA ASP A 266 -21.42 -7.57 -5.29
C ASP A 266 -21.17 -8.67 -4.24
N ILE A 267 -20.37 -8.37 -3.21
CA ILE A 267 -20.17 -9.31 -2.10
C ILE A 267 -21.36 -9.22 -1.14
N ASN A 268 -21.88 -10.38 -0.77
CA ASN A 268 -22.94 -10.45 0.24
C ASN A 268 -22.37 -10.14 1.62
N PRO A 269 -23.11 -9.40 2.46
CA PRO A 269 -22.69 -9.16 3.83
C PRO A 269 -22.49 -10.50 4.55
N PRO A 270 -21.48 -10.61 5.44
CA PRO A 270 -21.27 -11.83 6.19
C PRO A 270 -22.52 -12.14 7.02
N GLU A 271 -22.84 -13.42 7.14
CA GLU A 271 -23.92 -13.84 8.04
C GLU A 271 -23.60 -13.33 9.45
N MET A 272 -24.54 -12.59 10.02
CA MET A 272 -24.42 -12.14 11.40
C MET A 272 -24.44 -13.38 12.29
N ASN A 273 -23.28 -13.80 12.79
CA ASN A 273 -23.22 -14.79 13.84
C ASN A 273 -24.00 -14.21 15.04
N PRO A 274 -25.10 -14.85 15.49
CA PRO A 274 -25.79 -14.37 16.66
C PRO A 274 -24.80 -14.46 17.83
N LEU A 275 -24.45 -13.30 18.40
CA LEU A 275 -23.57 -13.18 19.57
C LEU A 275 -24.02 -14.07 20.73
N TRP A 276 -25.29 -14.48 20.71
CA TRP A 276 -25.88 -15.41 21.63
C TRP A 276 -26.78 -16.37 20.86
N VAL A 277 -26.38 -17.65 20.80
CA VAL A 277 -27.29 -18.71 20.37
C VAL A 277 -28.28 -18.92 21.51
N GLN A 278 -29.51 -18.43 21.33
CA GLN A 278 -30.58 -18.71 22.28
C GLN A 278 -30.77 -20.21 22.36
N SER A 279 -30.44 -20.82 23.50
CA SER A 279 -30.83 -22.21 23.75
C SER A 279 -32.35 -22.28 23.71
N GLU A 280 -32.89 -23.35 23.13
CA GLU A 280 -34.31 -23.64 23.25
C GLU A 280 -34.73 -23.57 24.73
N PRO A 281 -35.87 -22.94 25.06
CA PRO A 281 -36.36 -22.89 26.43
C PRO A 281 -36.41 -24.30 27.01
N ALA A 282 -35.84 -24.50 28.20
CA ALA A 282 -35.86 -25.82 28.84
C ALA A 282 -37.29 -26.30 29.17
N PHE A 283 -38.25 -25.38 29.22
CA PHE A 283 -39.67 -25.64 29.47
C PHE A 283 -40.53 -24.83 28.49
N ASP A 284 -41.50 -25.49 27.85
CA ASP A 284 -42.50 -24.86 26.98
C ASP A 284 -43.77 -24.54 27.79
N ASP A 285 -43.72 -23.43 28.52
CA ASP A 285 -44.85 -22.93 29.31
C ASP A 285 -46.01 -22.39 28.43
N LEU A 286 -45.83 -22.32 27.11
CA LEU A 286 -46.83 -21.87 26.15
C LEU A 286 -47.54 -23.05 25.45
N HIS A 287 -47.05 -24.29 25.62
CA HIS A 287 -47.73 -25.47 25.13
C HIS A 287 -48.98 -25.78 25.95
N ILE A 288 -50.15 -25.65 25.34
CA ILE A 288 -51.40 -26.05 25.98
C ILE A 288 -51.62 -27.54 25.71
N ASP A 289 -51.36 -28.36 26.73
CA ASP A 289 -51.77 -29.77 26.73
C ASP A 289 -53.30 -29.86 26.83
N ILE A 290 -53.95 -30.17 25.71
CA ILE A 290 -55.40 -30.41 25.70
C ILE A 290 -55.68 -31.80 26.29
N VAL A 291 -55.90 -31.83 27.60
CA VAL A 291 -56.39 -33.03 28.28
C VAL A 291 -57.86 -33.24 27.92
N LYS A 292 -58.16 -34.33 27.21
CA LYS A 292 -59.55 -34.76 26.98
C LYS A 292 -60.16 -35.12 28.34
N GLN A 293 -61.06 -34.30 28.84
CA GLN A 293 -61.83 -34.65 30.04
C GLN A 293 -62.73 -35.85 29.72
N ALA A 294 -62.77 -36.82 30.63
CA ALA A 294 -63.76 -37.89 30.56
C ALA A 294 -65.17 -37.24 30.63
N PRO A 295 -66.16 -37.76 29.88
CA PRO A 295 -67.52 -37.24 29.95
C PRO A 295 -68.01 -37.23 31.40
N ARG A 296 -68.52 -36.08 31.85
CA ARG A 296 -69.09 -35.89 33.18
C ARG A 296 -70.21 -36.91 33.38
N GLU A 297 -70.14 -37.73 34.43
CA GLU A 297 -71.26 -38.58 34.84
C GLU A 297 -72.41 -37.65 35.28
N GLU A 298 -73.52 -37.66 34.55
CA GLU A 298 -74.71 -36.89 34.86
C GLU A 298 -75.38 -37.50 36.11
N HIS A 299 -75.09 -36.93 37.28
CA HIS A 299 -75.85 -37.23 38.48
C HIS A 299 -77.12 -36.38 38.48
N PRO A 300 -78.32 -37.00 38.38
CA PRO A 300 -79.59 -36.27 38.24
C PRO A 300 -79.89 -35.38 39.47
N GLU A 301 -79.29 -35.69 40.61
CA GLU A 301 -79.41 -34.87 41.83
C GLU A 301 -78.74 -33.50 41.67
N VAL A 302 -77.66 -33.41 40.90
CA VAL A 302 -76.92 -32.15 40.67
C VAL A 302 -77.70 -31.24 39.73
N GLU A 303 -78.34 -31.80 38.70
CA GLU A 303 -79.24 -31.02 37.82
C GLU A 303 -80.46 -30.47 38.55
N LEU A 304 -80.98 -31.22 39.54
CA LEU A 304 -82.11 -30.77 40.34
C LEU A 304 -81.70 -29.59 41.25
N ILE A 305 -80.49 -29.63 41.82
CA ILE A 305 -79.96 -28.52 42.63
C ILE A 305 -79.68 -27.30 41.75
N GLU A 306 -79.11 -27.46 40.56
CA GLU A 306 -78.85 -26.36 39.63
C GLU A 306 -80.16 -25.68 39.17
N LYS A 307 -81.22 -26.45 38.88
CA LYS A 307 -82.55 -25.89 38.54
C LYS A 307 -83.23 -25.19 39.72
N LEU A 308 -83.13 -25.75 40.92
CA LEU A 308 -83.68 -25.10 42.11
C LEU A 308 -82.92 -23.82 42.47
N GLN A 309 -81.61 -23.75 42.19
CA GLN A 309 -80.82 -22.53 42.39
C GLN A 309 -81.08 -21.45 41.33
N SER A 310 -81.38 -21.83 40.08
CA SER A 310 -81.70 -20.83 39.04
C SER A 310 -83.02 -20.11 39.30
N ASP A 311 -84.04 -20.83 39.81
CA ASP A 311 -85.40 -20.28 39.99
C ASP A 311 -85.50 -19.25 41.14
N ASP A 312 -84.57 -19.27 42.11
CA ASP A 312 -84.55 -18.32 43.24
C ASP A 312 -83.84 -16.98 42.92
N THR A 313 -83.18 -16.83 41.76
CA THR A 313 -82.36 -15.64 41.44
C THR A 313 -83.01 -14.62 40.50
N ASP A 314 -84.18 -14.92 39.93
CA ASP A 314 -84.81 -14.11 38.86
C ASP A 314 -85.79 -13.02 39.34
N SER A 315 -85.77 -12.63 40.62
CA SER A 315 -86.71 -11.61 41.15
C SER A 315 -86.09 -10.30 41.70
N LEU A 316 -84.77 -10.06 41.58
CA LEU A 316 -84.17 -8.80 42.04
C LEU A 316 -82.97 -8.34 41.19
N ASN A 317 -83.22 -7.62 40.08
CA ASN A 317 -82.61 -6.31 39.75
C ASN A 317 -82.71 -5.99 38.25
N ASP A 318 -83.80 -5.34 37.88
CA ASP A 318 -83.78 -4.32 36.83
C ASP A 318 -83.06 -3.08 37.37
N ASN A 319 -81.93 -2.68 36.77
CA ASN A 319 -81.68 -1.32 36.25
C ASN A 319 -80.20 -1.00 35.95
N ASN A 320 -80.01 -0.43 34.76
CA ASN A 320 -78.92 0.45 34.30
C ASN A 320 -77.59 -0.10 33.76
N SER A 321 -77.62 -0.38 32.44
CA SER A 321 -76.82 0.25 31.37
C SER A 321 -75.68 1.20 31.79
N VAL A 322 -74.44 0.83 31.42
CA VAL A 322 -73.47 1.74 30.80
C VAL A 322 -72.76 1.00 29.67
N LYS A 323 -72.82 1.58 28.47
CA LYS A 323 -72.06 1.18 27.27
C LYS A 323 -70.64 1.72 27.39
N ASP A 324 -69.65 0.97 26.91
CA ASP A 324 -68.55 1.57 26.16
C ASP A 324 -68.04 0.62 25.07
N ASN A 325 -67.91 1.19 23.88
CA ASN A 325 -67.53 0.55 22.63
C ASN A 325 -66.02 0.55 22.48
N ASN A 326 -65.45 -0.55 21.99
CA ASN A 326 -64.20 -0.47 21.25
C ASN A 326 -64.30 -1.32 19.99
N SER A 327 -64.23 -0.63 18.84
CA SER A 327 -64.23 -1.19 17.50
C SER A 327 -62.88 -0.89 16.89
N VAL A 328 -62.15 -1.91 16.45
CA VAL A 328 -61.41 -1.87 15.19
C VAL A 328 -61.57 -3.24 14.53
N LYS A 329 -62.17 -3.23 13.34
CA LYS A 329 -62.38 -4.38 12.47
C LYS A 329 -61.16 -4.59 11.60
N ASP A 330 -60.74 -5.85 11.52
CA ASP A 330 -59.94 -6.40 10.44
C ASP A 330 -60.88 -6.90 9.33
N SER A 331 -60.52 -6.72 8.06
CA SER A 331 -61.19 -7.39 6.95
C SER A 331 -60.34 -7.49 5.69
N THR A 332 -60.06 -8.76 5.36
CA THR A 332 -60.13 -9.44 4.03
C THR A 332 -59.07 -9.07 3.00
N ASP A 333 -58.15 -9.96 2.62
CA ASP A 333 -58.29 -11.26 1.90
C ASP A 333 -58.67 -11.11 0.42
N SER A 334 -57.76 -11.58 -0.45
CA SER A 334 -58.10 -12.09 -1.78
C SER A 334 -56.95 -12.95 -2.34
N SER A 335 -57.00 -14.24 -2.00
CA SER A 335 -56.91 -15.45 -2.87
C SER A 335 -56.18 -15.48 -4.24
N LYS A 336 -55.45 -16.61 -4.41
CA LYS A 336 -55.23 -17.48 -5.62
C LYS A 336 -54.23 -16.98 -6.70
N ALA A 337 -53.41 -17.81 -7.37
CA ALA A 337 -53.26 -19.27 -7.48
C ALA A 337 -51.92 -19.63 -8.20
N SER A 338 -51.46 -20.90 -8.05
CA SER A 338 -50.73 -21.76 -9.02
C SER A 338 -49.48 -21.21 -9.74
N GLU A 339 -48.32 -21.86 -9.69
CA GLU A 339 -48.00 -23.18 -10.28
C GLU A 339 -46.77 -23.82 -9.62
#